data_AF-A0A1H9UCT0-F1
#
_entry.id   AF-A0A1H9UCT0-F1
#
_cell.length_a   1.000
_cell.length_b   1.000
_cell.length_c   1.000
_cell.angle_alpha   90.00
_cell.angle_beta   90.00
_cell.angle_gamma   90.00
#
_symmetry.space_group_name_H-M   'P 1'
#
loop_
_entity.id
_entity.type
_entity.pdbx_description
1 polymer ?
#
loop_
_entity_poly.entity_id
_entity_poly.type
_entity_poly.pdbx_seq_one_letter_code
_entity_poly.pdbx_strand_id
1 'polypeptide(L)'
;MFTMTPAQAVTFTLPSYKDDSVRITARDSVRITRDDSVRITASDSVRITASDSVRITCADSVRITALDDSVRITAQSDSVRITAHDSVRITAHDDSVRITAHDDSVRITATDDSVRITAQQDSVRITAHDDSVRITATDDSVRITATDDSVRITAHDDSVRITATDDSVRITATDDSVRITAHDDSVRITARRNDFSLAA
;
A
#
# COMPACT_ATOMS: atom_id res chain seq x y z
N MET A 1 9.23 32.64 -38.58
CA MET A 1 9.16 32.97 -37.15
C MET A 1 7.91 32.28 -36.62
N PHE A 2 8.05 31.09 -36.03
CA PHE A 2 6.92 30.31 -35.51
C PHE A 2 6.63 30.79 -34.09
N THR A 3 5.56 31.57 -33.91
CA THR A 3 5.06 31.94 -32.59
C THR A 3 4.21 30.79 -32.08
N MET A 4 4.71 30.07 -31.07
CA MET A 4 3.89 29.12 -30.31
C MET A 4 2.79 29.89 -29.57
N THR A 5 1.54 29.56 -29.83
CA THR A 5 0.39 30.06 -29.07
C THR A 5 0.45 29.52 -27.64
N PRO A 6 0.20 30.34 -26.61
CA PRO A 6 0.19 29.88 -25.22
C PRO A 6 -0.95 28.89 -25.00
N ALA A 7 -0.74 27.92 -24.10
CA ALA A 7 -1.74 26.95 -23.68
C ALA A 7 -3.02 27.70 -23.24
N GLN A 8 -4.09 27.56 -24.04
CA GLN A 8 -5.38 28.13 -23.69
C GLN A 8 -5.93 27.35 -22.49
N ALA A 9 -5.90 27.96 -21.31
CA ALA A 9 -6.71 27.52 -20.18
C ALA A 9 -8.17 27.80 -20.55
N VAL A 10 -8.87 26.78 -21.05
CA VAL A 10 -10.30 26.87 -21.29
C VAL A 10 -11.01 26.60 -19.97
N THR A 11 -11.52 27.66 -19.34
CA THR A 11 -12.38 27.54 -18.16
C THR A 11 -13.76 27.06 -18.62
N PHE A 12 -14.04 25.77 -18.48
CA PHE A 12 -15.38 25.23 -18.70
C PHE A 12 -16.22 25.40 -17.45
N THR A 13 -17.06 26.43 -17.40
CA THR A 13 -18.17 26.49 -16.44
C THR A 13 -19.34 25.75 -17.07
N LEU A 14 -19.51 24.48 -16.73
CA LEU A 14 -20.62 23.67 -17.25
C LEU A 14 -21.93 24.12 -16.57
N PRO A 15 -22.92 24.65 -17.31
CA PRO A 15 -24.26 24.87 -16.75
C PRO A 15 -24.83 23.53 -16.31
N SER A 16 -25.66 23.52 -15.26
CA SER A 16 -26.41 22.34 -14.78
C SER A 16 -26.88 21.44 -15.94
N TYR A 17 -26.14 20.36 -16.21
CA TYR A 17 -26.41 19.49 -17.35
C TYR A 17 -27.62 18.60 -17.07
N LYS A 18 -28.51 18.51 -18.06
CA LYS A 18 -29.60 17.55 -18.14
C LYS A 18 -29.20 16.23 -18.83
N ASP A 19 -27.91 16.04 -19.10
CA ASP A 19 -27.38 14.82 -19.72
C ASP A 19 -26.78 13.88 -18.67
N ASP A 20 -26.98 12.58 -18.86
CA ASP A 20 -26.56 11.50 -17.96
C ASP A 20 -25.03 11.29 -17.92
N SER A 21 -24.23 12.04 -18.72
CA SER A 21 -22.77 11.87 -18.73
C SER A 21 -21.99 13.12 -19.18
N VAL A 22 -20.78 13.27 -18.63
CA VAL A 22 -19.76 14.25 -19.07
C VAL A 22 -18.52 13.46 -19.49
N ARG A 23 -18.05 13.67 -20.73
CA ARG A 23 -16.86 13.01 -21.28
C ARG A 23 -15.75 14.02 -21.56
N ILE A 24 -14.59 13.83 -20.94
CA ILE A 24 -13.35 14.60 -21.21
C ILE A 24 -12.39 13.67 -21.95
N THR A 25 -11.78 14.11 -23.05
CA THR A 25 -10.82 13.33 -23.83
C THR A 25 -9.68 14.24 -24.27
N ALA A 26 -8.43 13.82 -24.01
CA ALA A 26 -7.22 14.52 -24.45
C ALA A 26 -6.25 13.53 -25.09
N ARG A 27 -5.40 14.00 -26.02
CA ARG A 27 -4.36 13.18 -26.64
C ARG A 27 -3.13 12.99 -25.76
N ASP A 28 -2.73 14.04 -25.03
CA ASP A 28 -1.48 14.03 -24.25
C ASP A 28 -1.77 13.95 -22.74
N SER A 29 -2.45 14.96 -22.19
CA SER A 29 -2.75 15.00 -20.75
C SER A 29 -4.07 15.71 -20.45
N VAL A 30 -4.73 15.26 -19.39
CA VAL A 30 -5.81 16.00 -18.72
C VAL A 30 -5.26 16.46 -17.37
N ARG A 31 -5.18 17.76 -17.16
CA ARG A 31 -4.75 18.34 -15.88
C ARG A 31 -5.94 19.02 -15.21
N ILE A 32 -6.31 18.54 -14.02
CA ILE A 32 -7.33 19.16 -13.16
C ILE A 32 -6.58 19.77 -11.97
N THR A 33 -6.65 21.09 -11.83
CA THR A 33 -6.02 21.83 -10.72
C THR A 33 -7.05 22.73 -10.06
N ARG A 34 -6.97 22.84 -8.73
CA ARG A 34 -7.82 23.72 -7.92
C ARG A 34 -7.01 24.16 -6.70
N ASP A 35 -7.25 25.38 -6.22
CA ASP A 35 -6.51 25.90 -5.05
C ASP A 35 -6.99 25.27 -3.74
N ASP A 36 -8.28 24.90 -3.64
CA ASP A 36 -8.85 24.28 -2.45
C ASP A 36 -8.96 22.75 -2.56
N SER A 37 -9.98 22.25 -3.28
CA SER A 37 -10.23 20.82 -3.42
C SER A 37 -10.84 20.45 -4.78
N VAL A 38 -10.54 19.23 -5.23
CA VAL A 38 -11.19 18.60 -6.39
C VAL A 38 -12.08 17.48 -5.86
N ARG A 39 -13.41 17.69 -5.88
CA ARG A 39 -14.39 16.67 -5.47
C ARG A 39 -14.94 15.94 -6.69
N ILE A 40 -14.72 14.62 -6.74
CA ILE A 40 -15.36 13.71 -7.70
C ILE A 40 -16.39 12.89 -6.92
N THR A 41 -17.66 12.97 -7.30
CA THR A 41 -18.75 12.21 -6.67
C THR A 41 -19.56 11.53 -7.77
N ALA A 42 -19.79 10.22 -7.62
CA ALA A 42 -20.60 9.41 -8.53
C ALA A 42 -21.69 8.70 -7.73
N SER A 43 -22.87 8.53 -8.31
CA SER A 43 -23.99 7.81 -7.68
C SER A 43 -23.73 6.31 -7.56
N ASP A 44 -22.92 5.76 -8.48
CA ASP A 44 -22.55 4.34 -8.50
C ASP A 44 -21.05 4.16 -8.19
N SER A 45 -20.18 4.42 -9.17
CA SER A 45 -18.73 4.16 -9.05
C SER A 45 -17.90 5.22 -9.75
N VAL A 46 -16.70 5.46 -9.22
CA VAL A 46 -15.63 6.21 -9.88
C VAL A 46 -14.57 5.21 -10.34
N ARG A 47 -14.34 5.10 -11.64
CA ARG A 47 -13.33 4.20 -12.23
C ARG A 47 -12.21 5.04 -12.85
N ILE A 48 -10.98 4.81 -12.38
CA ILE A 48 -9.74 5.34 -12.99
C ILE A 48 -9.04 4.15 -13.64
N THR A 49 -8.76 4.24 -14.94
CA THR A 49 -8.02 3.21 -15.69
C THR A 49 -6.92 3.92 -16.46
N ALA A 50 -5.67 3.52 -16.23
CA ALA A 50 -4.51 3.98 -16.96
C ALA A 50 -3.94 2.81 -17.79
N SER A 51 -3.14 3.12 -18.81
CA SER A 51 -2.37 2.09 -19.54
C SER A 51 -0.93 1.98 -19.06
N ASP A 52 -0.55 2.85 -18.11
CA ASP A 52 0.76 2.93 -17.48
C ASP A 52 0.52 3.11 -15.95
N SER A 53 1.45 3.76 -15.24
CA SER A 53 1.32 3.99 -13.79
C SER A 53 0.26 5.02 -13.39
N VAL A 54 -0.48 4.71 -12.32
CA VAL A 54 -1.28 5.68 -11.57
C VAL A 54 -0.46 6.24 -10.41
N ARG A 55 -0.19 7.56 -10.41
CA ARG A 55 0.41 8.26 -9.28
C ARG A 55 -0.65 9.10 -8.57
N ILE A 56 -0.92 8.78 -7.31
CA ILE A 56 -1.78 9.60 -6.43
C ILE A 56 -0.91 10.17 -5.31
N THR A 57 -0.99 11.48 -5.12
CA THR A 57 -0.38 12.19 -3.99
C THR A 57 -1.50 13.01 -3.37
N CYS A 58 -1.79 12.75 -2.10
CA CYS A 58 -2.91 13.30 -1.37
C CYS A 58 -2.43 13.69 0.03
N ALA A 59 -3.13 14.65 0.63
CA ALA A 59 -3.02 15.00 2.06
C ALA A 59 -4.27 14.55 2.82
N ASP A 60 -5.05 13.63 2.24
CA ASP A 60 -6.28 13.07 2.75
C ASP A 60 -6.33 11.57 2.40
N SER A 61 -7.29 10.83 2.95
CA SER A 61 -7.51 9.41 2.67
C SER A 61 -7.65 9.01 1.18
N VAL A 62 -6.98 7.91 0.80
CA VAL A 62 -6.99 7.36 -0.56
C VAL A 62 -7.40 5.90 -0.60
N ARG A 63 -8.30 5.58 -1.53
CA ARG A 63 -8.73 4.22 -1.87
C ARG A 63 -8.39 3.93 -3.33
N ILE A 64 -7.55 2.92 -3.55
CA ILE A 64 -7.14 2.47 -4.88
C ILE A 64 -7.52 1.00 -5.08
N THR A 65 -8.05 0.69 -6.26
CA THR A 65 -8.21 -0.69 -6.75
C THR A 65 -7.51 -0.78 -8.10
N ALA A 66 -6.43 -1.55 -8.17
CA ALA A 66 -5.66 -1.79 -9.38
C ALA A 66 -5.71 -3.29 -9.70
N LEU A 67 -5.96 -3.64 -10.96
CA LEU A 67 -6.15 -5.04 -11.37
C LEU A 67 -4.98 -5.56 -12.21
N ASP A 68 -4.28 -4.70 -12.95
CA ASP A 68 -3.23 -5.11 -13.89
C ASP A 68 -2.03 -4.12 -13.93
N ASP A 69 -1.93 -3.21 -12.96
CA ASP A 69 -0.89 -2.16 -12.96
C ASP A 69 -0.31 -1.90 -11.57
N SER A 70 1.00 -1.64 -11.54
CA SER A 70 1.73 -1.30 -10.33
C SER A 70 1.20 -0.02 -9.65
N VAL A 71 1.02 -0.09 -8.33
CA VAL A 71 0.53 1.03 -7.51
C VAL A 71 1.67 1.61 -6.71
N ARG A 72 1.88 2.93 -6.83
CA ARG A 72 2.80 3.67 -5.97
C ARG A 72 2.07 4.77 -5.20
N ILE A 73 2.09 4.68 -3.88
CA ILE A 73 1.48 5.68 -2.97
C ILE A 73 2.56 6.31 -2.08
N THR A 74 2.42 7.62 -1.89
CA THR A 74 3.06 8.35 -0.80
C THR A 74 1.97 9.11 -0.08
N ALA A 75 1.73 8.76 1.19
CA ALA A 75 0.72 9.36 2.07
C ALA A 75 1.39 9.97 3.30
N GLN A 76 0.71 10.93 3.93
CA GLN A 76 1.12 11.57 5.17
C GLN A 76 -0.15 11.88 5.97
N SER A 77 -0.28 11.33 7.17
CA SER A 77 -1.29 11.62 8.20
C SER A 77 -2.74 11.16 7.94
N ASP A 78 -2.96 10.05 7.23
CA ASP A 78 -4.26 9.58 6.76
C ASP A 78 -4.45 8.05 6.63
N SER A 79 -5.61 7.60 6.14
CA SER A 79 -5.86 6.19 5.85
C SER A 79 -5.60 5.84 4.38
N VAL A 80 -4.77 4.82 4.15
CA VAL A 80 -4.51 4.24 2.83
C VAL A 80 -5.15 2.85 2.74
N ARG A 81 -6.02 2.64 1.75
CA ARG A 81 -6.59 1.32 1.45
C ARG A 81 -6.33 0.90 0.01
N ILE A 82 -5.64 -0.23 -0.14
CA ILE A 82 -5.28 -0.80 -1.44
C ILE A 82 -5.83 -2.22 -1.58
N THR A 83 -6.37 -2.50 -2.76
CA THR A 83 -6.56 -3.86 -3.26
C THR A 83 -5.89 -3.94 -4.62
N ALA A 84 -4.88 -4.79 -4.75
CA ALA A 84 -4.06 -4.91 -5.95
C ALA A 84 -3.86 -6.38 -6.33
N HIS A 85 -3.77 -6.62 -7.64
CA HIS A 85 -3.27 -7.85 -8.28
C HIS A 85 -2.05 -7.52 -9.14
N ASP A 86 -1.26 -6.53 -8.69
CA ASP A 86 0.06 -6.18 -9.22
C ASP A 86 0.89 -5.61 -8.06
N SER A 87 2.16 -5.32 -8.33
CA SER A 87 3.15 -4.79 -7.43
C SER A 87 2.71 -3.48 -6.73
N VAL A 88 2.73 -3.49 -5.40
CA VAL A 88 2.38 -2.36 -4.54
C VAL A 88 3.62 -1.79 -3.88
N ARG A 89 3.81 -0.47 -3.99
CA ARG A 89 4.82 0.28 -3.23
C ARG A 89 4.19 1.42 -2.45
N ILE A 90 4.36 1.38 -1.12
CA ILE A 90 3.85 2.42 -0.21
C ILE A 90 5.02 3.04 0.56
N THR A 91 4.93 4.36 0.71
CA THR A 91 5.64 5.12 1.73
C THR A 91 4.59 5.91 2.51
N ALA A 92 4.51 5.67 3.82
CA ALA A 92 3.50 6.20 4.71
C ALA A 92 4.17 6.81 5.95
N HIS A 93 3.48 7.75 6.59
CA HIS A 93 3.89 8.41 7.83
C HIS A 93 2.65 8.92 8.58
N ASP A 94 2.48 8.56 9.85
CA ASP A 94 1.28 8.86 10.68
C ASP A 94 -0.04 8.34 10.07
N ASP A 95 0.00 7.24 9.32
CA ASP A 95 -1.07 6.69 8.51
C ASP A 95 -1.66 5.38 9.07
N SER A 96 -2.87 5.06 8.63
CA SER A 96 -3.46 3.72 8.72
C SER A 96 -3.45 3.03 7.37
N VAL A 97 -2.55 2.06 7.18
CA VAL A 97 -2.36 1.36 5.90
C VAL A 97 -3.03 -0.01 5.92
N ARG A 98 -3.93 -0.26 4.95
CA ARG A 98 -4.55 -1.57 4.73
C ARG A 98 -4.36 -2.05 3.29
N ILE A 99 -3.70 -3.20 3.14
CA ILE A 99 -3.41 -3.81 1.84
C ILE A 99 -4.04 -5.18 1.74
N THR A 100 -4.60 -5.47 0.57
CA THR A 100 -4.91 -6.83 0.11
C THR A 100 -4.22 -7.00 -1.24
N ALA A 101 -3.27 -7.93 -1.32
CA ALA A 101 -2.49 -8.26 -2.51
C ALA A 101 -2.64 -9.75 -2.85
N HIS A 102 -2.35 -10.11 -4.09
CA HIS A 102 -2.40 -11.48 -4.60
C HIS A 102 -1.48 -11.63 -5.81
N ASP A 103 -0.67 -12.68 -5.87
CA ASP A 103 0.26 -13.06 -6.95
C ASP A 103 1.40 -12.06 -7.27
N ASP A 104 1.86 -11.26 -6.30
CA ASP A 104 2.64 -10.06 -6.56
C ASP A 104 3.68 -9.62 -5.52
N SER A 105 4.26 -8.43 -5.71
CA SER A 105 5.22 -7.86 -4.76
C SER A 105 4.64 -6.69 -3.95
N VAL A 106 4.76 -6.75 -2.63
CA VAL A 106 4.35 -5.67 -1.73
C VAL A 106 5.59 -5.10 -1.05
N ARG A 107 5.85 -3.81 -1.24
CA ARG A 107 6.93 -3.08 -0.56
C ARG A 107 6.39 -1.90 0.23
N ILE A 108 6.63 -1.90 1.54
CA ILE A 108 6.17 -0.84 2.44
C ILE A 108 7.37 -0.24 3.18
N THR A 109 7.34 1.08 3.30
CA THR A 109 8.14 1.84 4.26
C THR A 109 7.16 2.68 5.07
N ALA A 110 7.13 2.45 6.38
CA ALA A 110 6.16 2.99 7.31
C ALA A 110 6.88 3.63 8.51
N THR A 111 6.27 4.65 9.12
CA THR A 111 6.74 5.31 10.34
C THR A 111 5.54 5.90 11.09
N ASP A 112 5.41 5.61 12.38
CA ASP A 112 4.27 6.03 13.21
C ASP A 112 2.90 5.55 12.67
N ASP A 113 2.88 4.39 12.01
CA ASP A 113 1.76 3.85 11.24
C ASP A 113 1.08 2.63 11.91
N SER A 114 -0.18 2.42 11.52
CA SER A 114 -0.87 1.14 11.72
C SER A 114 -0.99 0.39 10.40
N VAL A 115 -0.18 -0.66 10.22
CA VAL A 115 -0.09 -1.43 8.96
C VAL A 115 -0.81 -2.78 9.08
N ARG A 116 -1.77 -3.04 8.18
CA ARG A 116 -2.45 -4.34 8.06
C ARG A 116 -2.38 -4.88 6.64
N ILE A 117 -1.82 -6.07 6.50
CA ILE A 117 -1.61 -6.74 5.21
C ILE A 117 -2.33 -8.09 5.19
N THR A 118 -2.98 -8.37 4.07
CA THR A 118 -3.41 -9.71 3.68
C THR A 118 -2.79 -9.99 2.31
N ALA A 119 -1.94 -11.00 2.24
CA ALA A 119 -1.13 -11.36 1.08
C ALA A 119 -1.37 -12.84 0.77
N GLN A 120 -1.25 -13.21 -0.50
CA GLN A 120 -1.35 -14.57 -0.98
C GLN A 120 -0.50 -14.73 -2.24
N GLN A 121 0.42 -15.69 -2.25
CA GLN A 121 1.36 -15.95 -3.35
C GLN A 121 2.25 -14.73 -3.69
N ASP A 122 2.57 -13.93 -2.68
CA ASP A 122 3.25 -12.64 -2.77
C ASP A 122 4.70 -12.68 -2.23
N SER A 123 5.49 -11.71 -2.68
CA SER A 123 6.74 -11.29 -2.04
C SER A 123 6.52 -10.01 -1.23
N VAL A 124 6.50 -10.11 0.09
CA VAL A 124 6.23 -8.98 1.00
C VAL A 124 7.52 -8.50 1.65
N ARG A 125 7.83 -7.20 1.51
CA ARG A 125 8.96 -6.53 2.16
C ARG A 125 8.51 -5.29 2.92
N ILE A 126 8.80 -5.26 4.22
CA ILE A 126 8.41 -4.16 5.12
C ILE A 126 9.64 -3.60 5.82
N THR A 127 9.69 -2.28 5.90
CA THR A 127 10.55 -1.52 6.81
C THR A 127 9.64 -0.63 7.63
N ALA A 128 9.65 -0.82 8.95
CA ALA A 128 8.75 -0.22 9.92
C ALA A 128 9.56 0.43 11.05
N HIS A 129 8.99 1.48 11.66
CA HIS A 129 9.55 2.21 12.80
C HIS A 129 8.43 2.86 13.61
N ASP A 130 8.35 2.61 14.92
CA ASP A 130 7.26 3.07 15.81
C ASP A 130 5.85 2.64 15.34
N ASP A 131 5.75 1.49 14.67
CA ASP A 131 4.56 1.00 13.99
C ASP A 131 3.85 -0.15 14.74
N SER A 132 2.56 -0.30 14.42
CA SER A 132 1.80 -1.53 14.68
C SER A 132 1.58 -2.32 13.39
N VAL A 133 2.29 -3.43 13.21
CA VAL A 133 2.27 -4.24 11.99
C VAL A 133 1.50 -5.55 12.19
N ARG A 134 0.47 -5.80 11.37
CA ARG A 134 -0.28 -7.06 11.34
C ARG A 134 -0.32 -7.67 9.94
N ILE A 135 0.17 -8.91 9.82
CA ILE A 135 0.25 -9.64 8.55
C ILE A 135 -0.53 -10.95 8.63
N THR A 136 -1.26 -11.26 7.57
CA THR A 136 -1.79 -12.58 7.27
C THR A 136 -1.29 -12.96 5.88
N ALA A 137 -0.50 -14.02 5.80
CA ALA A 137 0.24 -14.46 4.62
C ALA A 137 -0.07 -15.94 4.32
N THR A 138 -0.03 -16.32 3.06
CA THR A 138 -0.19 -17.70 2.60
C THR A 138 0.55 -17.92 1.28
N ASP A 139 1.42 -18.93 1.23
CA ASP A 139 2.30 -19.20 0.09
C ASP A 139 3.24 -18.02 -0.28
N ASP A 140 3.65 -17.24 0.71
CA ASP A 140 4.37 -15.98 0.59
C ASP A 140 5.86 -16.07 0.99
N SER A 141 6.63 -15.11 0.48
CA SER A 141 7.95 -14.76 1.02
C SER A 141 7.89 -13.42 1.77
N VAL A 142 7.98 -13.46 3.10
CA VAL A 142 7.84 -12.27 3.97
C VAL A 142 9.19 -11.87 4.57
N ARG A 143 9.60 -10.61 4.35
CA ARG A 143 10.79 -10.00 4.97
C ARG A 143 10.44 -8.71 5.70
N ILE A 144 10.77 -8.65 6.99
CA ILE A 144 10.50 -7.50 7.86
C ILE A 144 11.80 -6.99 8.48
N THR A 145 11.95 -5.67 8.50
CA THR A 145 12.90 -4.95 9.35
C THR A 145 12.09 -3.97 10.19
N ALA A 146 12.16 -4.12 11.50
CA ALA A 146 11.33 -3.45 12.48
C ALA A 146 12.21 -2.81 13.57
N THR A 147 11.75 -1.70 14.14
CA THR A 147 12.40 -1.01 15.27
C THR A 147 11.34 -0.28 16.09
N ASP A 148 11.30 -0.51 17.40
CA ASP A 148 10.29 0.07 18.32
C ASP A 148 8.83 -0.29 17.94
N ASP A 149 8.63 -1.45 17.30
CA ASP A 149 7.38 -1.89 16.70
C ASP A 149 6.64 -2.98 17.51
N SER A 150 5.33 -3.07 17.25
CA SER A 150 4.52 -4.24 17.59
C SER A 150 4.17 -5.06 16.34
N VAL A 151 4.82 -6.22 16.16
CA VAL A 151 4.68 -7.07 14.97
C VAL A 151 3.86 -8.33 15.28
N ARG A 152 2.76 -8.56 14.54
CA ARG A 152 1.96 -9.78 14.59
C ARG A 152 1.81 -10.44 13.22
N ILE A 153 2.24 -11.69 13.10
CA ILE A 153 2.19 -12.47 11.86
C ILE A 153 1.35 -13.74 12.05
N THR A 154 0.51 -14.04 11.07
CA THR A 154 -0.10 -15.35 10.86
C THR A 154 0.29 -15.82 9.47
N ALA A 155 1.02 -16.93 9.42
CA ALA A 155 1.66 -17.46 8.23
C ALA A 155 1.25 -18.93 7.98
N HIS A 156 1.23 -19.34 6.72
CA HIS A 156 0.93 -20.69 6.26
C HIS A 156 1.66 -20.99 4.93
N ASP A 157 2.47 -22.04 4.89
CA ASP A 157 3.32 -22.40 3.73
C ASP A 157 4.27 -21.26 3.27
N ASP A 158 4.73 -20.45 4.21
CA ASP A 158 5.50 -19.23 3.98
C ASP A 158 7.00 -19.38 4.31
N SER A 159 7.79 -18.49 3.72
CA SER A 159 9.16 -18.18 4.16
C SER A 159 9.21 -16.82 4.85
N VAL A 160 9.43 -16.79 6.17
CA VAL A 160 9.41 -15.56 6.98
C VAL A 160 10.81 -15.23 7.51
N ARG A 161 11.29 -14.01 7.24
CA ARG A 161 12.53 -13.46 7.81
C ARG A 161 12.28 -12.13 8.51
N ILE A 162 12.66 -12.04 9.78
CA ILE A 162 12.50 -10.84 10.61
C ILE A 162 13.85 -10.40 11.16
N THR A 163 14.10 -9.10 11.12
CA THR A 163 15.14 -8.42 11.88
C THR A 163 14.45 -7.35 12.72
N ALA A 164 14.56 -7.48 14.04
CA ALA A 164 13.81 -6.73 15.04
C ALA A 164 14.77 -6.10 16.05
N THR A 165 14.41 -4.94 16.60
CA THR A 165 15.15 -4.23 17.66
C THR A 165 14.16 -3.44 18.52
N ASP A 166 14.18 -3.67 19.82
CA ASP A 166 13.26 -3.05 20.80
C ASP A 166 11.75 -3.32 20.51
N ASP A 167 11.46 -4.46 19.88
CA ASP A 167 10.15 -4.84 19.36
C ASP A 167 9.39 -5.85 20.26
N SER A 168 8.08 -5.90 20.05
CA SER A 168 7.21 -7.00 20.48
C SER A 168 6.76 -7.83 19.27
N VAL A 169 7.31 -9.05 19.11
CA VAL A 169 7.04 -9.92 17.96
C VAL A 169 6.20 -11.13 18.34
N ARG A 170 5.04 -11.31 17.70
CA ARG A 170 4.18 -12.49 17.84
C ARG A 170 3.93 -13.19 16.50
N ILE A 171 4.30 -14.47 16.41
CA ILE A 171 4.13 -15.27 15.18
C ILE A 171 3.26 -16.50 15.45
N THR A 172 2.31 -16.76 14.56
CA THR A 172 1.61 -18.04 14.42
C THR A 172 1.90 -18.58 13.03
N ALA A 173 2.49 -19.76 12.96
CA ALA A 173 3.09 -20.30 11.74
C ALA A 173 2.71 -21.78 11.56
N THR A 174 2.40 -22.22 10.34
CA THR A 174 2.11 -23.62 9.98
C THR A 174 2.75 -23.99 8.65
N ASP A 175 3.54 -25.07 8.63
CA ASP A 175 4.27 -25.53 7.44
C ASP A 175 5.23 -24.45 6.86
N ASP A 176 5.79 -23.59 7.73
CA ASP A 176 6.62 -22.42 7.39
C ASP A 176 8.12 -22.62 7.68
N SER A 177 8.95 -21.83 6.99
CA SER A 177 10.34 -21.57 7.37
C SER A 177 10.49 -20.19 8.01
N VAL A 178 10.88 -20.11 9.29
CA VAL A 178 10.94 -18.85 10.03
C VAL A 178 12.35 -18.58 10.57
N ARG A 179 12.91 -17.41 10.21
CA ARG A 179 14.18 -16.90 10.73
C ARG A 179 14.01 -15.54 11.38
N ILE A 180 14.46 -15.40 12.62
CA ILE A 180 14.39 -14.15 13.38
C ILE A 180 15.78 -13.78 13.87
N THR A 181 16.12 -12.50 13.74
CA THR A 181 17.25 -11.87 14.43
C THR A 181 16.66 -10.76 15.27
N ALA A 182 16.82 -10.88 16.58
CA ALA A 182 16.19 -10.03 17.58
C ALA A 182 17.27 -9.35 18.44
N HIS A 183 17.00 -8.14 18.92
CA HIS A 183 17.84 -7.42 19.87
C HIS A 183 16.96 -6.64 20.84
N ASP A 184 17.03 -6.97 22.13
CA ASP A 184 16.17 -6.39 23.18
C ASP A 184 14.65 -6.59 22.94
N ASP A 185 14.28 -7.64 22.21
CA ASP A 185 12.90 -7.92 21.83
C ASP A 185 12.16 -8.89 22.76
N SER A 186 10.83 -8.76 22.78
CA SER A 186 9.92 -9.78 23.29
C SER A 186 9.35 -10.64 22.17
N VAL A 187 9.84 -11.87 22.00
CA VAL A 187 9.43 -12.78 20.91
C VAL A 187 8.55 -13.93 21.42
N ARG A 188 7.34 -14.07 20.86
CA ARG A 188 6.42 -15.21 21.11
C ARG A 188 6.04 -15.92 19.82
N ILE A 189 6.23 -17.24 19.79
CA ILE A 189 5.99 -18.06 18.60
C ILE A 189 5.07 -19.23 18.92
N THR A 190 4.15 -19.51 18.01
CA THR A 190 3.33 -20.72 17.99
C THR A 190 3.47 -21.35 16.61
N ALA A 191 4.05 -22.54 16.55
CA ALA A 191 4.50 -23.18 15.32
C ALA A 191 3.97 -24.62 15.21
N ARG A 192 3.66 -25.07 13.99
CA ARG A 192 3.35 -26.47 13.65
C ARG A 192 4.04 -26.85 12.35
N ARG A 193 4.90 -27.88 12.39
CA ARG A 193 5.65 -28.40 11.23
C ARG A 193 6.54 -27.33 10.55
N ASN A 194 7.23 -26.54 11.37
CA ASN A 194 8.06 -25.44 10.89
C ASN A 194 9.53 -25.69 11.13
N ASP A 195 10.36 -25.11 10.27
CA ASP A 195 11.79 -24.94 10.52
C ASP A 195 12.01 -23.56 11.13
N PHE A 196 12.67 -23.51 12.30
CA PHE A 196 12.82 -22.27 13.07
C PHE A 196 14.28 -21.96 13.41
N SER A 197 14.66 -20.69 13.26
CA SER A 197 15.90 -20.15 13.79
C SER A 197 15.68 -18.79 14.46
N LEU A 198 16.19 -18.64 15.68
CA LEU A 198 16.26 -17.38 16.42
C LEU A 198 17.71 -17.07 16.75
N ALA A 199 18.16 -15.88 16.33
CA ALA A 199 19.31 -15.22 16.92
C ALA A 199 18.78 -14.08 17.79
N ALA A 200 19.20 -14.02 19.04
CA ALA A 200 18.87 -12.98 20.01
C ALA A 200 20.17 -12.48 20.64
#